data_AF-A0A7X3HFR2-F1
#
_entry.id   AF-A0A7X3HFR2-F1
#
_cell.length_a   1.000
_cell.length_b   1.000
_cell.length_c   1.000
_cell.angle_alpha   90.00
_cell.angle_beta   90.00
_cell.angle_gamma   90.00
#
_symmetry.space_group_name_H-M   'P 1'
#
loop_
_entity.id
_entity.type
_entity.pdbx_description
1 polymer ?
#
loop_
_entity_poly.entity_id
_entity_poly.type
_entity_poly.pdbx_seq_one_letter_code
_entity_poly.pdbx_strand_id
1 'polypeptide(L)'
;MRTTSVVDFERVVSPLRLNSYKSYFKATTMDEAIGLYLWNGEISGCFASHLAHFEVALRNSVHRAMSLFHSAGRTPSCHWYDVIRESMRHSVQQRIVEVRTRRPRSNPGPDEIVSNLSFGFWPVMLNSVSAAHASRVLPRIFPNHPFSDRPAQWSDARKRRETLGFLAEIQGFRNRLAHHEPLWKFGAVRVVSGSHSVISLPASRTQTDSLHRLRRMMLLIEDATGFVDRSLHEDLKAASWRQRLDFLLTERGVERYRLRKHVAAPVALTPTEFRCRFKALHRRNQPVRVRRAHTSGLFVPD
;
A
#
# COMPACT_ATOMS: atom_id res chain seq x y z
N MET A 1 0.06 18.26 -9.83
CA MET A 1 -0.93 19.06 -10.60
C MET A 1 -1.01 20.48 -10.05
N ARG A 2 -1.06 21.52 -10.91
CA ARG A 2 -1.37 22.91 -10.53
C ARG A 2 -2.87 23.14 -10.73
N THR A 3 -3.56 23.72 -9.75
CA THR A 3 -4.94 24.22 -9.95
C THR A 3 -4.87 25.67 -10.36
N THR A 4 -5.57 26.03 -11.43
CA THR A 4 -5.63 27.42 -11.95
C THR A 4 -6.79 28.21 -11.33
N SER A 5 -7.86 27.53 -10.92
CA SER A 5 -9.06 28.10 -10.30
C SER A 5 -9.48 27.26 -9.10
N VAL A 6 -9.58 27.90 -7.93
CA VAL A 6 -10.07 27.27 -6.68
C VAL A 6 -11.55 26.92 -6.81
N VAL A 7 -12.33 27.85 -7.37
CA VAL A 7 -13.79 27.72 -7.53
C VAL A 7 -14.15 26.55 -8.45
N ASP A 8 -13.48 26.44 -9.60
CA ASP A 8 -13.74 25.34 -10.54
C ASP A 8 -13.32 23.99 -9.95
N PHE A 9 -12.19 23.96 -9.22
CA PHE A 9 -11.72 22.73 -8.59
C PHE A 9 -12.66 22.26 -7.47
N GLU A 10 -13.16 23.18 -6.65
CA GLU A 10 -14.15 22.90 -5.63
C GLU A 10 -15.46 22.37 -6.23
N ARG A 11 -15.92 22.94 -7.34
CA ARG A 11 -17.10 22.45 -8.07
C ARG A 11 -16.92 21.00 -8.54
N VAL A 12 -15.73 20.64 -9.06
CA VAL A 12 -15.46 19.29 -9.60
C VAL A 12 -15.29 18.25 -8.49
N VAL A 13 -14.56 18.57 -7.41
CA VAL A 13 -14.28 17.61 -6.33
C VAL A 13 -15.38 17.54 -5.28
N SER A 14 -16.26 18.53 -5.26
CA SER A 14 -17.31 18.82 -4.28
C SER A 14 -16.82 19.50 -2.97
N PRO A 15 -17.58 20.50 -2.47
CA PRO A 15 -17.31 21.14 -1.19
C PRO A 15 -17.29 20.16 -0.01
N LEU A 16 -18.23 19.19 0.03
CA LEU A 16 -18.32 18.20 1.12
C LEU A 16 -17.02 17.39 1.25
N ARG A 17 -16.44 17.00 0.11
CA ARG A 17 -15.18 16.26 0.10
C ARG A 17 -14.03 17.10 0.64
N LEU A 18 -13.89 18.35 0.16
CA LEU A 18 -12.82 19.26 0.57
C LEU A 18 -12.95 19.73 2.02
N ASN A 19 -14.17 19.95 2.50
CA ASN A 19 -14.45 20.32 3.88
C ASN A 19 -13.94 19.26 4.88
N SER A 20 -13.95 17.97 4.50
CA SER A 20 -13.35 16.93 5.36
C SER A 20 -11.85 17.12 5.59
N TYR A 21 -11.12 17.65 4.61
CA TYR A 21 -9.71 18.02 4.77
C TYR A 21 -9.57 19.29 5.59
N LYS A 22 -10.41 20.30 5.32
CA LYS A 22 -10.42 21.56 6.06
C LYS A 22 -10.60 21.33 7.56
N SER A 23 -11.63 20.58 7.95
CA SER A 23 -11.93 20.28 9.35
C SER A 23 -10.84 19.46 10.03
N TYR A 24 -10.32 18.42 9.37
CA TYR A 24 -9.34 17.52 9.99
C TYR A 24 -7.96 18.15 10.17
N PHE A 25 -7.45 18.82 9.13
CA PHE A 25 -6.11 19.41 9.13
C PHE A 25 -6.08 20.84 9.68
N LYS A 26 -7.24 21.37 10.11
CA LYS A 26 -7.44 22.74 10.56
C LYS A 26 -6.97 23.76 9.50
N ALA A 27 -7.33 23.50 8.24
CA ALA A 27 -6.99 24.41 7.15
C ALA A 27 -7.83 25.69 7.24
N THR A 28 -7.20 26.83 7.00
CA THR A 28 -7.83 28.15 7.11
C THR A 28 -8.60 28.51 5.84
N THR A 29 -8.04 28.15 4.68
CA THR A 29 -8.58 28.47 3.36
C THR A 29 -8.99 27.22 2.59
N MET A 30 -9.83 27.41 1.55
CA MET A 30 -10.16 26.32 0.62
C MET A 30 -8.93 25.89 -0.21
N ASP A 31 -8.05 26.83 -0.56
CA ASP A 31 -6.83 26.52 -1.30
C ASP A 31 -5.89 25.57 -0.53
N GLU A 32 -5.76 25.75 0.79
CA GLU A 32 -5.06 24.80 1.66
C GLU A 32 -5.70 23.42 1.66
N ALA A 33 -7.05 23.34 1.73
CA ALA A 33 -7.78 22.07 1.69
C ALA A 33 -7.59 21.33 0.35
N ILE A 34 -7.57 22.08 -0.76
CA ILE A 34 -7.23 21.55 -2.09
C ILE A 34 -5.77 21.06 -2.12
N GLY A 35 -4.84 21.79 -1.51
CA GLY A 35 -3.46 21.35 -1.27
C GLY A 35 -3.39 19.97 -0.62
N LEU A 36 -4.07 19.81 0.51
CA LEU A 36 -4.12 18.57 1.28
C LEU A 36 -4.84 17.43 0.53
N TYR A 37 -5.85 17.74 -0.27
CA TYR A 37 -6.48 16.77 -1.15
C TYR A 37 -5.50 16.22 -2.19
N LEU A 38 -4.70 17.10 -2.82
CA LEU A 38 -3.66 16.67 -3.76
C LEU A 38 -2.53 15.90 -3.09
N TRP A 39 -2.17 16.26 -1.85
CA TRP A 39 -1.22 15.48 -1.05
C TRP A 39 -1.71 14.05 -0.84
N ASN A 40 -2.99 13.88 -0.48
CA ASN A 40 -3.59 12.55 -0.34
C ASN A 40 -3.52 11.76 -1.66
N GLY A 41 -3.74 12.42 -2.80
CA GLY A 41 -3.58 11.80 -4.11
C GLY A 41 -2.14 11.34 -4.39
N GLU A 42 -1.14 12.16 -4.06
CA GLU A 42 0.27 11.81 -4.26
C GLU A 42 0.71 10.63 -3.41
N ILE A 43 0.38 10.63 -2.10
CA ILE A 43 0.71 9.49 -1.23
C ILE A 43 -0.03 8.24 -1.69
N SER A 44 -1.28 8.37 -2.19
CA SER A 44 -2.04 7.24 -2.73
C SER A 44 -1.33 6.61 -3.93
N GLY A 45 -0.76 7.40 -4.84
CA GLY A 45 0.03 6.88 -5.96
C GLY A 45 1.29 6.12 -5.51
N CYS A 46 1.98 6.64 -4.49
CA CYS A 46 3.17 6.00 -3.94
C CYS A 46 2.84 4.68 -3.22
N PHE A 47 1.76 4.65 -2.43
CA PHE A 47 1.27 3.44 -1.78
C PHE A 47 0.74 2.40 -2.77
N ALA A 48 0.10 2.85 -3.86
CA ALA A 48 -0.37 1.95 -4.92
C ALA A 48 0.78 1.18 -5.55
N SER A 49 1.92 1.86 -5.76
CA SER A 49 3.13 1.25 -6.30
C SER A 49 3.67 0.15 -5.39
N HIS A 50 3.77 0.40 -4.08
CA HIS A 50 4.13 -0.66 -3.12
C HIS A 50 3.17 -1.85 -3.14
N LEU A 51 1.87 -1.57 -3.00
CA LEU A 51 0.85 -2.60 -2.88
C LEU A 51 0.78 -3.48 -4.14
N ALA A 52 0.98 -2.90 -5.32
CA ALA A 52 1.00 -3.65 -6.57
C ALA A 52 2.13 -4.70 -6.58
N HIS A 53 3.35 -4.32 -6.20
CA HIS A 53 4.48 -5.26 -6.14
C HIS A 53 4.26 -6.33 -5.07
N PHE A 54 3.81 -5.92 -3.88
CA PHE A 54 3.52 -6.85 -2.80
C PHE A 54 2.41 -7.85 -3.17
N GLU A 55 1.32 -7.40 -3.80
CA GLU A 55 0.21 -8.27 -4.22
C GLU A 55 0.66 -9.32 -5.24
N VAL A 56 1.49 -8.92 -6.21
CA VAL A 56 2.06 -9.84 -7.21
C VAL A 56 3.04 -10.82 -6.56
N ALA A 57 3.90 -10.36 -5.65
CA ALA A 57 4.83 -11.23 -4.95
C ALA A 57 4.09 -12.25 -4.07
N LEU A 58 3.12 -11.80 -3.29
CA LEU A 58 2.30 -12.65 -2.43
C LEU A 58 1.56 -13.72 -3.24
N ARG A 59 0.83 -13.33 -4.30
CA ARG A 59 0.06 -14.30 -5.10
C ARG A 59 0.97 -15.33 -5.77
N ASN A 60 2.12 -14.92 -6.28
CA ASN A 60 3.06 -15.82 -6.96
C ASN A 60 3.70 -16.78 -5.95
N SER A 61 4.08 -16.27 -4.78
CA SER A 61 4.64 -17.08 -3.70
C SER A 61 3.64 -18.13 -3.21
N VAL A 62 2.39 -17.72 -2.96
CA VAL A 62 1.27 -18.61 -2.65
C VAL A 62 1.10 -19.66 -3.74
N HIS A 63 0.97 -19.24 -5.00
CA HIS A 63 0.68 -20.14 -6.09
C HIS A 63 1.76 -21.19 -6.23
N ARG A 64 3.04 -20.78 -6.23
CA ARG A 64 4.18 -21.69 -6.34
C ARG A 64 4.23 -22.68 -5.18
N ALA A 65 4.09 -22.21 -3.94
CA ALA A 65 4.14 -23.06 -2.76
C ALA A 65 3.02 -24.11 -2.76
N MET A 66 1.78 -23.70 -3.08
CA MET A 66 0.62 -24.58 -3.14
C MET A 66 0.73 -25.57 -4.30
N SER A 67 1.15 -25.12 -5.49
CA SER A 67 1.35 -25.99 -6.65
C SER A 67 2.39 -27.06 -6.39
N LEU A 68 3.54 -26.70 -5.82
CA LEU A 68 4.59 -27.66 -5.49
C LEU A 68 4.15 -28.63 -4.39
N PHE A 69 3.37 -28.16 -3.41
CA PHE A 69 2.86 -29.04 -2.36
C PHE A 69 1.87 -30.08 -2.91
N HIS A 70 0.87 -29.65 -3.69
CA HIS A 70 -0.16 -30.54 -4.22
C HIS A 70 0.29 -31.37 -5.42
N SER A 71 1.33 -30.95 -6.14
CA SER A 71 1.92 -31.74 -7.22
C SER A 71 3.03 -32.69 -6.76
N ALA A 72 3.31 -32.78 -5.45
CA ALA A 72 4.46 -33.50 -4.90
C ALA A 72 5.80 -33.07 -5.55
N GLY A 73 5.94 -31.77 -5.82
CA GLY A 73 7.14 -31.18 -6.41
C GLY A 73 7.25 -31.28 -7.94
N ARG A 74 6.27 -31.91 -8.62
CA ARG A 74 6.34 -32.13 -10.08
C ARG A 74 6.17 -30.88 -10.91
N THR A 75 5.33 -29.94 -10.47
CA THR A 75 5.08 -28.70 -11.23
C THR A 75 4.94 -27.48 -10.31
N PRO A 76 5.53 -26.33 -10.67
CA PRO A 76 5.34 -25.07 -9.95
C PRO A 76 4.00 -24.40 -10.24
N SER A 77 3.22 -24.93 -11.20
CA SER A 77 1.91 -24.40 -11.57
C SER A 77 0.91 -25.54 -11.80
N CYS A 78 -0.11 -25.62 -10.94
CA CYS A 78 -1.25 -26.53 -11.11
C CYS A 78 -2.52 -25.92 -10.50
N HIS A 79 -3.67 -26.54 -10.77
CA HIS A 79 -4.97 -26.14 -10.21
C HIS A 79 -5.12 -26.57 -8.74
N TRP A 80 -4.15 -26.22 -7.87
CA TRP A 80 -4.14 -26.60 -6.45
C TRP A 80 -5.43 -26.21 -5.70
N TYR A 81 -6.09 -25.14 -6.14
CA TYR A 81 -7.36 -24.68 -5.56
C TYR A 81 -8.54 -25.60 -5.86
N ASP A 82 -8.48 -26.44 -6.90
CA ASP A 82 -9.48 -27.49 -7.10
C ASP A 82 -9.28 -28.65 -6.11
N VAL A 83 -8.02 -28.94 -5.78
CA VAL A 83 -7.64 -30.00 -4.82
C VAL A 83 -8.11 -29.65 -3.40
N ILE A 84 -8.04 -28.37 -3.01
CA ILE A 84 -8.43 -27.93 -1.65
C ILE A 84 -9.85 -27.37 -1.58
N ARG A 85 -10.66 -27.51 -2.64
CA ARG A 85 -11.96 -26.84 -2.80
C ARG A 85 -12.88 -27.02 -1.59
N GLU A 86 -13.00 -28.24 -1.09
CA GLU A 86 -13.88 -28.59 0.03
C GLU A 86 -13.46 -27.94 1.36
N SER A 87 -12.16 -27.69 1.53
CA SER A 87 -11.62 -27.04 2.74
C SER A 87 -11.69 -25.50 2.68
N MET A 88 -11.96 -24.93 1.50
CA MET A 88 -12.07 -23.49 1.32
C MET A 88 -13.45 -22.96 1.72
N ARG A 89 -13.49 -21.76 2.28
CA ARG A 89 -14.74 -21.03 2.52
C ARG A 89 -15.50 -20.82 1.21
N HIS A 90 -16.83 -20.86 1.28
CA HIS A 90 -17.71 -20.67 0.10
C HIS A 90 -17.40 -19.39 -0.69
N SER A 91 -17.10 -18.28 -0.01
CA SER A 91 -16.74 -17.01 -0.67
C SER A 91 -15.45 -17.07 -1.50
N VAL A 92 -14.50 -17.93 -1.12
CA VAL A 92 -13.25 -18.17 -1.86
C VAL A 92 -13.54 -19.01 -3.10
N GLN A 93 -14.37 -20.05 -2.94
CA GLN A 93 -14.80 -20.91 -4.05
C GLN A 93 -15.57 -20.09 -5.11
N GLN A 94 -16.49 -19.23 -4.69
CA GLN A 94 -17.28 -18.37 -5.59
C GLN A 94 -16.39 -17.46 -6.45
N ARG A 95 -15.31 -16.90 -5.88
CA ARG A 95 -14.36 -16.07 -6.65
C ARG A 95 -13.65 -16.86 -7.75
N ILE A 96 -13.27 -18.10 -7.50
CA ILE A 96 -12.66 -18.97 -8.52
C ILE A 96 -13.66 -19.29 -9.61
N VAL A 97 -14.91 -19.62 -9.23
CA VAL A 97 -16.00 -19.88 -10.18
C VAL A 97 -16.28 -18.64 -11.03
N GLU A 98 -16.35 -17.45 -10.44
CA GLU A 98 -16.55 -16.18 -11.15
C GLU A 98 -15.48 -15.93 -12.22
N VAL A 99 -14.21 -16.19 -11.89
CA VAL A 99 -13.12 -16.06 -12.87
C VAL A 99 -13.29 -17.05 -14.03
N ARG A 100 -13.69 -18.30 -13.75
CA ARG A 100 -13.98 -19.30 -14.78
C ARG A 100 -15.16 -18.92 -15.66
N THR A 101 -16.26 -18.46 -15.08
CA THR A 101 -17.49 -18.16 -15.81
C THR A 101 -17.40 -16.88 -16.64
N ARG A 102 -16.49 -15.95 -16.31
CA ARG A 102 -16.19 -14.78 -17.16
C ARG A 102 -15.61 -15.15 -18.52
N ARG A 103 -15.04 -16.34 -18.68
CA ARG A 103 -14.50 -16.84 -19.95
C ARG A 103 -14.95 -18.27 -20.24
N PRO A 104 -16.24 -18.50 -20.54
CA PRO A 104 -16.84 -19.84 -20.59
C PRO A 104 -16.33 -20.70 -21.75
N ARG A 105 -15.67 -20.10 -22.76
CA ARG A 105 -15.10 -20.81 -23.93
C ARG A 105 -13.62 -21.19 -23.78
N SER A 106 -12.98 -20.82 -22.68
CA SER A 106 -11.60 -21.22 -22.37
C SER A 106 -11.61 -22.12 -21.13
N ASN A 107 -10.80 -23.17 -21.13
CA ASN A 107 -10.40 -23.83 -19.88
C ASN A 107 -9.16 -23.07 -19.36
N PRO A 108 -9.33 -22.00 -18.54
CA PRO A 108 -8.23 -21.12 -18.20
C PRO A 108 -7.15 -21.90 -17.46
N GLY A 109 -5.89 -21.61 -17.79
CA GLY A 109 -4.76 -22.21 -17.12
C GLY A 109 -4.68 -21.83 -15.62
N PRO A 110 -3.89 -22.56 -14.82
CA PRO A 110 -3.72 -22.29 -13.40
C PRO A 110 -3.27 -20.85 -13.10
N ASP A 111 -2.29 -20.35 -13.84
CA ASP A 111 -1.78 -18.97 -13.74
C ASP A 111 -2.80 -17.92 -14.17
N GLU A 112 -3.64 -18.22 -15.16
CA GLU A 112 -4.70 -17.32 -15.62
C GLU A 112 -5.75 -17.12 -14.53
N ILE A 113 -6.15 -18.18 -13.83
CA ILE A 113 -7.07 -18.06 -12.69
C ILE A 113 -6.42 -17.22 -11.58
N VAL A 114 -5.19 -17.57 -11.18
CA VAL A 114 -4.47 -16.89 -10.08
C VAL A 114 -4.28 -15.39 -10.35
N SER A 115 -3.94 -15.02 -11.58
CA SER A 115 -3.70 -13.63 -11.97
C SER A 115 -4.95 -12.75 -11.99
N ASN A 116 -6.15 -13.34 -12.11
CA ASN A 116 -7.44 -12.64 -12.09
C ASN A 116 -8.05 -12.50 -10.68
N LEU A 117 -7.42 -13.08 -9.65
CA LEU A 117 -7.88 -12.97 -8.26
C LEU A 117 -7.37 -11.67 -7.63
N SER A 118 -8.29 -10.92 -7.01
CA SER A 118 -7.97 -9.69 -6.26
C SER A 118 -7.35 -9.99 -4.90
N PHE A 119 -6.58 -9.03 -4.35
CA PHE A 119 -5.93 -9.12 -3.04
C PHE A 119 -6.76 -9.79 -1.94
N GLY A 120 -8.04 -9.43 -1.83
CA GLY A 120 -8.93 -9.93 -0.78
C GLY A 120 -9.18 -11.46 -0.80
N PHE A 121 -8.74 -12.15 -1.84
CA PHE A 121 -8.74 -13.61 -1.91
C PHE A 121 -7.67 -14.22 -0.99
N TRP A 122 -6.45 -13.67 -0.98
CA TRP A 122 -5.28 -14.28 -0.35
C TRP A 122 -5.38 -14.44 1.17
N PRO A 123 -5.82 -13.43 1.95
CA PRO A 123 -5.93 -13.57 3.41
C PRO A 123 -6.92 -14.67 3.80
N VAL A 124 -8.03 -14.78 3.07
CA VAL A 124 -9.07 -15.78 3.35
C VAL A 124 -8.59 -17.18 2.95
N MET A 125 -7.93 -17.30 1.80
CA MET A 125 -7.36 -18.56 1.32
C MET A 125 -6.25 -19.06 2.25
N LEU A 126 -5.31 -18.20 2.68
CA LEU A 126 -4.24 -18.59 3.60
C LEU A 126 -4.77 -19.10 4.95
N ASN A 127 -5.86 -18.51 5.45
CA ASN A 127 -6.54 -19.00 6.65
C ASN A 127 -7.31 -20.33 6.42
N SER A 128 -7.58 -20.70 5.16
CA SER A 128 -8.23 -21.97 4.79
C SER A 128 -7.24 -23.14 4.66
N VAL A 129 -5.92 -22.88 4.71
CA VAL A 129 -4.92 -23.95 4.73
C VAL A 129 -5.08 -24.77 6.01
N SER A 130 -5.21 -26.09 5.88
CA SER A 130 -5.42 -27.00 7.01
C SER A 130 -4.23 -26.96 7.98
N ALA A 131 -4.50 -27.16 9.27
CA ALA A 131 -3.45 -27.20 10.30
C ALA A 131 -2.37 -28.27 10.02
N ALA A 132 -2.78 -29.40 9.42
CA ALA A 132 -1.90 -30.49 9.03
C ALA A 132 -0.91 -30.11 7.91
N HIS A 133 -1.29 -29.19 7.02
CA HIS A 133 -0.45 -28.77 5.89
C HIS A 133 0.30 -27.46 6.16
N ALA A 134 -0.16 -26.66 7.14
CA ALA A 134 0.32 -25.31 7.32
C ALA A 134 1.83 -25.22 7.60
N SER A 135 2.39 -26.12 8.42
CA SER A 135 3.82 -26.18 8.72
C SER A 135 4.70 -26.51 7.51
N ARG A 136 4.14 -27.06 6.44
CA ARG A 136 4.87 -27.40 5.19
C ARG A 136 4.71 -26.32 4.12
N VAL A 137 3.55 -25.67 4.09
CA VAL A 137 3.18 -24.71 3.04
C VAL A 137 3.60 -23.28 3.40
N LEU A 138 3.27 -22.80 4.60
CA LEU A 138 3.46 -21.38 4.97
C LEU A 138 4.93 -20.95 4.99
N PRO A 139 5.91 -21.77 5.42
CA PRO A 139 7.32 -21.42 5.32
C PRO A 139 7.81 -21.25 3.88
N ARG A 140 7.15 -21.87 2.89
CA ARG A 140 7.48 -21.67 1.47
C ARG A 140 6.85 -20.41 0.91
N ILE A 141 5.74 -19.96 1.48
CA ILE A 141 5.06 -18.71 1.10
C ILE A 141 5.78 -17.50 1.71
N PHE A 142 6.20 -17.64 2.97
CA PHE A 142 6.86 -16.60 3.75
C PHE A 142 8.21 -17.08 4.28
N PRO A 143 9.20 -17.34 3.41
CA PRO A 143 10.48 -17.92 3.80
C PRO A 143 11.26 -17.09 4.83
N ASN A 144 11.03 -15.78 4.87
CA ASN A 144 11.75 -14.86 5.74
C ASN A 144 10.94 -14.38 6.95
N HIS A 145 9.73 -14.92 7.14
CA HIS A 145 8.91 -14.57 8.30
C HIS A 145 9.43 -15.27 9.57
N PRO A 146 9.46 -14.62 10.74
CA PRO A 146 10.00 -15.21 11.98
C PRO A 146 9.38 -16.57 12.38
N PHE A 147 8.09 -16.78 12.14
CA PHE A 147 7.44 -18.09 12.37
C PHE A 147 7.97 -19.22 11.47
N SER A 148 8.61 -18.89 10.34
CA SER A 148 9.19 -19.89 9.45
C SER A 148 10.48 -20.50 10.01
N ASP A 149 11.10 -19.89 11.02
CA ASP A 149 12.18 -20.49 11.81
C ASP A 149 11.68 -21.65 12.70
N ARG A 150 10.38 -21.64 13.04
CA ARG A 150 9.73 -22.68 13.84
C ARG A 150 8.43 -23.13 13.17
N PRO A 151 8.50 -23.89 12.05
CA PRO A 151 7.33 -24.17 11.22
C PRO A 151 6.13 -24.79 11.92
N ALA A 152 6.34 -25.53 13.00
CA ALA A 152 5.27 -26.10 13.82
C ALA A 152 4.31 -25.03 14.39
N GLN A 153 4.77 -23.78 14.56
CA GLN A 153 3.93 -22.65 14.99
C GLN A 153 2.82 -22.33 13.98
N TRP A 154 3.04 -22.59 12.69
CA TRP A 154 2.04 -22.39 11.65
C TRP A 154 0.86 -23.36 11.75
N SER A 155 1.03 -24.52 12.40
CA SER A 155 -0.06 -25.51 12.57
C SER A 155 -1.14 -25.04 13.54
N ASP A 156 -0.79 -24.21 14.53
CA ASP A 156 -1.76 -23.59 15.44
C ASP A 156 -2.61 -22.57 14.69
N ALA A 157 -3.90 -22.88 14.50
CA ALA A 157 -4.82 -22.05 13.74
C ALA A 157 -5.03 -20.65 14.36
N ARG A 158 -4.97 -20.54 15.69
CA ARG A 158 -5.12 -19.25 16.38
C ARG A 158 -3.89 -18.39 16.14
N LYS A 159 -2.70 -18.93 16.39
CA LYS A 159 -1.43 -18.21 16.16
C LYS A 159 -1.28 -17.84 14.69
N ARG A 160 -1.59 -18.75 13.77
CA ARG A 160 -1.57 -18.47 12.33
C ARG A 160 -2.49 -17.30 11.96
N ARG A 161 -3.71 -17.27 12.47
CA ARG A 161 -4.66 -16.18 12.22
C ARG A 161 -4.18 -14.85 12.78
N GLU A 162 -3.62 -14.85 14.00
CA GLU A 162 -3.03 -13.65 14.62
C GLU A 162 -1.83 -13.15 13.80
N THR A 163 -0.92 -14.05 13.44
CA THR A 163 0.27 -13.76 12.64
C THR A 163 -0.06 -13.26 11.24
N LEU A 164 -1.08 -13.80 10.58
CA LEU A 164 -1.51 -13.33 9.25
C LEU A 164 -2.43 -12.10 9.31
N GLY A 165 -2.69 -11.55 10.51
CA GLY A 165 -3.57 -10.39 10.71
C GLY A 165 -3.12 -9.14 9.96
N PHE A 166 -1.82 -8.99 9.69
CA PHE A 166 -1.30 -7.87 8.89
C PHE A 166 -1.90 -7.81 7.49
N LEU A 167 -2.22 -8.97 6.88
CA LEU A 167 -2.82 -9.03 5.55
C LEU A 167 -4.22 -8.40 5.53
N ALA A 168 -4.99 -8.57 6.61
CA ALA A 168 -6.29 -7.93 6.74
C ALA A 168 -6.16 -6.40 6.91
N GLU A 169 -5.13 -5.96 7.63
CA GLU A 169 -4.83 -4.53 7.79
C GLU A 169 -4.44 -3.89 6.44
N ILE A 170 -3.53 -4.54 5.71
CA ILE A 170 -3.12 -4.13 4.36
C ILE A 170 -4.30 -4.15 3.40
N GLN A 171 -5.17 -5.17 3.45
CA GLN A 171 -6.38 -5.23 2.63
C GLN A 171 -7.30 -4.03 2.89
N GLY A 172 -7.54 -3.69 4.16
CA GLY A 172 -8.36 -2.54 4.53
C GLY A 172 -7.78 -1.23 3.97
N PHE A 173 -6.47 -1.06 4.09
CA PHE A 173 -5.78 0.12 3.55
C PHE A 173 -5.82 0.17 2.01
N ARG A 174 -5.55 -0.96 1.33
CA ARG A 174 -5.66 -1.09 -0.13
C ARG A 174 -7.06 -0.80 -0.63
N ASN A 175 -8.10 -1.26 0.07
CA ASN A 175 -9.48 -0.98 -0.31
C ASN A 175 -9.79 0.52 -0.25
N ARG A 176 -9.35 1.20 0.82
CA ARG A 176 -9.49 2.66 0.94
C ARG A 176 -8.78 3.38 -0.22
N LEU A 177 -7.59 2.94 -0.59
CA LEU A 177 -6.87 3.46 -1.75
C LEU A 177 -7.66 3.25 -3.04
N ALA A 178 -8.16 2.04 -3.29
CA ALA A 178 -8.92 1.70 -4.49
C ALA A 178 -10.26 2.44 -4.60
N HIS A 179 -10.88 2.79 -3.47
CA HIS A 179 -12.08 3.62 -3.42
C HIS A 179 -11.80 5.12 -3.38
N HIS A 180 -10.53 5.53 -3.55
CA HIS A 180 -10.09 6.92 -3.47
C HIS A 180 -10.53 7.61 -2.16
N GLU A 181 -10.54 6.87 -1.06
CA GLU A 181 -10.85 7.41 0.27
C GLU A 181 -9.69 8.25 0.83
N PRO A 182 -9.94 9.14 1.81
CA PRO A 182 -8.87 9.87 2.46
C PRO A 182 -8.04 8.89 3.30
N LEU A 183 -6.75 8.69 2.96
CA LEU A 183 -5.90 7.67 3.59
C LEU A 183 -5.55 7.98 5.04
N TRP A 184 -5.57 9.26 5.43
CA TRP A 184 -5.29 9.72 6.79
C TRP A 184 -6.36 9.29 7.83
N LYS A 185 -7.56 8.84 7.42
CA LYS A 185 -8.63 8.43 8.34
C LYS A 185 -8.42 7.03 8.95
N PHE A 186 -7.62 6.91 9.99
CA PHE A 186 -7.46 5.63 10.70
C PHE A 186 -8.43 5.48 11.87
N GLY A 187 -9.17 4.37 11.88
CA GLY A 187 -9.94 3.94 13.04
C GLY A 187 -9.04 3.42 14.17
N ALA A 188 -9.63 3.30 15.36
CA ALA A 188 -8.96 2.66 16.49
C ALA A 188 -8.79 1.16 16.20
N VAL A 189 -7.57 0.65 16.40
CA VAL A 189 -7.29 -0.78 16.31
C VAL A 189 -7.39 -1.34 17.72
N ARG A 190 -8.25 -2.35 17.89
CA ARG A 190 -8.46 -3.03 19.17
C ARG A 190 -7.91 -4.44 19.09
N VAL A 191 -7.21 -4.85 20.13
CA VAL A 191 -6.75 -6.23 20.32
C VAL A 191 -7.66 -6.87 21.36
N VAL A 192 -8.20 -8.04 21.02
CA VAL A 192 -9.04 -8.81 21.92
C VAL A 192 -8.15 -9.71 22.77
N SER A 193 -8.23 -9.55 24.09
CA SER A 193 -7.57 -10.43 25.07
C SER A 193 -8.65 -11.01 25.98
N GLY A 194 -9.01 -12.27 25.73
CA GLY A 194 -10.13 -12.93 26.41
C GLY A 194 -11.47 -12.23 26.11
N SER A 195 -12.20 -11.84 27.15
CA SER A 195 -13.48 -11.12 27.08
C SER A 195 -13.34 -9.60 26.94
N HIS A 196 -12.11 -9.04 27.04
CA HIS A 196 -11.88 -7.61 26.98
C HIS A 196 -11.20 -7.18 25.67
N SER A 197 -11.64 -6.04 25.13
CA SER A 197 -10.98 -5.39 23.98
C SER A 197 -10.16 -4.20 24.45
N VAL A 198 -8.84 -4.22 24.20
CA VAL A 198 -7.93 -3.11 24.53
C VAL A 198 -7.60 -2.33 23.26
N ILE A 199 -7.61 -1.00 23.32
CA ILE A 199 -7.17 -0.16 22.19
C ILE A 199 -5.65 -0.28 22.07
N SER A 200 -5.19 -0.91 20.99
CA SER A 200 -3.76 -1.03 20.67
C SER A 200 -3.24 0.19 19.92
N LEU A 201 -4.05 0.74 19.00
CA LEU A 201 -3.74 1.99 18.33
C LEU A 201 -4.97 2.90 18.37
N PRO A 202 -4.87 4.14 18.87
CA PRO A 202 -5.98 5.07 18.84
C PRO A 202 -6.36 5.45 17.41
N ALA A 203 -7.58 5.97 17.25
CA ALA A 203 -8.02 6.58 16.00
C ALA A 203 -7.21 7.87 15.76
N SER A 204 -6.88 8.16 14.51
CA SER A 204 -6.13 9.35 14.14
C SER A 204 -7.00 10.61 14.28
N ARG A 205 -6.62 11.54 15.16
CA ARG A 205 -7.36 12.80 15.41
C ARG A 205 -6.59 14.03 14.94
N THR A 206 -5.28 13.91 14.75
CA THR A 206 -4.39 14.99 14.32
C THR A 206 -3.58 14.61 13.08
N GLN A 207 -3.00 15.62 12.43
CA GLN A 207 -2.05 15.42 11.33
C GLN A 207 -0.89 14.51 11.77
N THR A 208 -0.33 14.74 12.95
CA THR A 208 0.76 13.94 13.51
C THR A 208 0.35 12.48 13.70
N ASP A 209 -0.84 12.20 14.24
CA ASP A 209 -1.35 10.83 14.36
C ASP A 209 -1.43 10.13 12.99
N SER A 210 -1.95 10.85 11.99
CA SER A 210 -2.08 10.34 10.62
C SER A 210 -0.72 10.03 10.00
N LEU A 211 0.28 10.90 10.16
CA LEU A 211 1.63 10.67 9.68
C LEU A 211 2.26 9.45 10.36
N HIS A 212 2.10 9.30 11.68
CA HIS A 212 2.56 8.10 12.39
C HIS A 212 1.88 6.82 11.89
N ARG A 213 0.56 6.85 11.68
CA ARG A 213 -0.20 5.69 11.18
C ARG A 213 0.16 5.34 9.73
N LEU A 214 0.39 6.32 8.87
CA LEU A 214 0.83 6.11 7.49
C LEU A 214 2.24 5.52 7.43
N ARG A 215 3.18 6.04 8.23
CA ARG A 215 4.54 5.49 8.32
C ARG A 215 4.54 4.05 8.84
N ARG A 216 3.72 3.75 9.87
CA ARG A 216 3.55 2.36 10.33
C ARG A 216 3.00 1.46 9.22
N MET A 217 2.00 1.93 8.48
CA MET A 217 1.42 1.16 7.36
C MET A 217 2.45 0.90 6.26
N MET A 218 3.30 1.89 5.94
CA MET A 218 4.40 1.74 5.01
C MET A 218 5.36 0.63 5.48
N LEU A 219 5.84 0.72 6.73
CA LEU A 219 6.72 -0.31 7.32
C LEU A 219 6.05 -1.70 7.32
N LEU A 220 4.74 -1.77 7.61
CA LEU A 220 4.00 -3.03 7.59
C LEU A 220 3.99 -3.68 6.19
N ILE A 221 3.84 -2.88 5.13
CA ILE A 221 3.88 -3.38 3.74
C ILE A 221 5.30 -3.80 3.35
N GLU A 222 6.32 -3.06 3.80
CA GLU A 222 7.73 -3.40 3.59
C GLU A 222 8.09 -4.72 4.28
N ASP A 223 7.77 -4.86 5.57
CA ASP A 223 7.97 -6.09 6.34
C ASP A 223 7.23 -7.26 5.68
N ALA A 224 5.97 -7.06 5.28
CA ALA A 224 5.19 -8.07 4.57
C ALA A 224 5.84 -8.50 3.24
N THR A 225 6.45 -7.57 2.52
CA THR A 225 7.21 -7.86 1.31
C THR A 225 8.47 -8.64 1.66
N GLY A 226 9.22 -8.21 2.68
CA GLY A 226 10.44 -8.87 3.15
C GLY A 226 10.19 -10.31 3.61
N PHE A 227 9.03 -10.59 4.23
CA PHE A 227 8.61 -11.94 4.59
C PHE A 227 8.50 -12.87 3.39
N VAL A 228 8.05 -12.35 2.24
CA VAL A 228 7.92 -13.09 0.99
C VAL A 228 9.27 -13.17 0.26
N ASP A 229 9.93 -12.03 0.06
CA ASP A 229 11.18 -11.92 -0.68
C ASP A 229 12.03 -10.72 -0.20
N ARG A 230 13.28 -10.99 0.22
CA ARG A 230 14.20 -9.96 0.73
C ARG A 230 14.76 -9.08 -0.39
N SER A 231 14.99 -9.62 -1.58
CA SER A 231 15.55 -8.85 -2.70
C SER A 231 14.56 -7.77 -3.12
N LEU A 232 13.30 -8.16 -3.36
CA LEU A 232 12.23 -7.24 -3.71
C LEU A 232 12.03 -6.18 -2.63
N HIS A 233 12.12 -6.55 -1.35
CA HIS A 233 12.04 -5.59 -0.26
C HIS A 233 13.10 -4.49 -0.35
N GLU A 234 14.37 -4.84 -0.59
CA GLU A 234 15.43 -3.85 -0.76
C GLU A 234 15.27 -3.02 -2.04
N ASP A 235 14.83 -3.65 -3.15
CA ASP A 235 14.54 -2.95 -4.41
C ASP A 235 13.44 -1.89 -4.24
N LEU A 236 12.35 -2.24 -3.55
CA LEU A 236 11.26 -1.30 -3.26
C LEU A 236 11.71 -0.19 -2.31
N LYS A 237 12.56 -0.49 -1.32
CA LYS A 237 13.13 0.52 -0.43
C LYS A 237 13.99 1.54 -1.16
N ALA A 238 14.74 1.10 -2.17
CA ALA A 238 15.58 1.97 -2.99
C ALA A 238 14.79 2.80 -4.02
N ALA A 239 13.51 2.51 -4.25
CA ALA A 239 12.74 3.12 -5.32
C ALA A 239 12.56 4.65 -5.16
N SER A 240 12.55 5.38 -6.28
CA SER A 240 12.41 6.84 -6.26
C SER A 240 11.08 7.32 -5.67
N TRP A 241 9.99 6.58 -5.92
CA TRP A 241 8.68 6.87 -5.33
C TRP A 241 8.65 6.56 -3.82
N ARG A 242 9.52 5.67 -3.32
CA ARG A 242 9.64 5.37 -1.90
C ARG A 242 10.34 6.49 -1.14
N GLN A 243 11.42 7.02 -1.72
CA GLN A 243 12.09 8.22 -1.19
C GLN A 243 11.15 9.43 -1.20
N ARG A 244 10.35 9.59 -2.27
CA ARG A 244 9.31 10.61 -2.30
C ARG A 244 8.28 10.41 -1.19
N LEU A 245 7.87 9.17 -0.93
CA LEU A 245 6.91 8.87 0.12
C LEU A 245 7.45 9.25 1.51
N ASP A 246 8.73 9.01 1.81
CA ASP A 246 9.35 9.49 3.07
C ASP A 246 9.12 10.98 3.25
N PHE A 247 9.48 11.77 2.23
CA PHE A 247 9.29 13.21 2.26
C PHE A 247 7.82 13.60 2.43
N LEU A 248 6.91 13.01 1.65
CA LEU A 248 5.47 13.31 1.72
C LEU A 248 4.87 12.98 3.09
N LEU A 249 5.42 11.99 3.78
CA LEU A 249 5.01 11.62 5.13
C LEU A 249 5.70 12.45 6.21
N THR A 250 6.38 13.55 5.90
CA THR A 250 6.86 14.54 6.86
C THR A 250 5.91 15.74 7.01
N GLU A 251 6.02 16.46 8.12
CA GLU A 251 5.34 17.76 8.31
C GLU A 251 5.65 18.72 7.16
N ARG A 252 6.92 18.74 6.72
CA ARG A 252 7.41 19.55 5.59
C ARG A 252 6.79 19.13 4.25
N GLY A 253 6.54 17.84 4.06
CA GLY A 253 5.85 17.31 2.88
C GLY A 253 4.39 17.71 2.82
N VAL A 254 3.68 17.59 3.95
CA VAL A 254 2.30 18.06 4.07
C VAL A 254 2.21 19.56 3.85
N GLU A 255 3.11 20.33 4.48
CA GLU A 255 3.16 21.79 4.33
C GLU A 255 3.43 22.22 2.89
N ARG A 256 4.32 21.53 2.16
CA ARG A 256 4.59 21.81 0.74
C ARG A 256 3.30 21.80 -0.07
N TYR A 257 2.44 20.81 0.14
CA TYR A 257 1.18 20.69 -0.57
C TYR A 257 0.12 21.66 -0.04
N ARG A 258 0.03 21.82 1.29
CA ARG A 258 -0.86 22.78 1.94
C ARG A 258 -0.66 24.20 1.39
N LEU A 259 0.59 24.61 1.18
CA LEU A 259 0.97 25.91 0.63
C LEU A 259 1.03 25.95 -0.91
N ARG A 260 0.56 24.91 -1.61
CA ARG A 260 0.61 24.79 -3.09
C ARG A 260 2.02 24.86 -3.70
N LYS A 261 3.05 24.63 -2.90
CA LYS A 261 4.47 24.64 -3.29
C LYS A 261 4.94 23.30 -3.86
N HIS A 262 4.05 22.33 -4.07
CA HIS A 262 4.38 21.04 -4.71
C HIS A 262 4.65 21.15 -6.21
N VAL A 263 4.31 22.28 -6.84
CA VAL A 263 4.63 22.56 -8.25
C VAL A 263 5.87 23.45 -8.37
N ALA A 264 6.62 23.25 -9.45
CA ALA A 264 7.83 24.02 -9.71
C ALA A 264 7.53 25.52 -9.81
N ALA A 265 8.44 26.33 -9.28
CA ALA A 265 8.40 27.78 -9.44
C ALA A 265 8.38 28.14 -10.93
N PRO A 266 7.63 29.19 -11.33
CA PRO A 266 7.45 29.54 -12.74
C PRO A 266 8.75 30.02 -13.40
N VAL A 267 9.62 30.66 -12.62
CA VAL A 267 10.90 31.19 -13.10
C VAL A 267 11.99 30.14 -12.92
N ALA A 268 12.66 29.79 -14.03
CA ALA A 268 13.83 28.93 -14.02
C ALA A 268 15.08 29.71 -13.59
N LEU A 269 15.98 29.05 -12.86
CA LEU A 269 17.25 29.62 -12.40
C LEU A 269 18.41 29.20 -13.30
N THR A 270 19.40 30.08 -13.43
CA THR A 270 20.72 29.69 -13.94
C THR A 270 21.46 28.84 -12.88
N PRO A 271 22.47 28.03 -13.28
CA PRO A 271 23.28 27.28 -12.31
C PRO A 271 23.95 28.17 -11.27
N THR A 272 24.38 29.38 -11.65
CA THR A 272 25.00 30.34 -10.73
C THR A 272 23.99 30.83 -9.69
N GLU A 273 22.78 31.22 -10.11
CA GLU A 273 21.73 31.63 -9.17
C GLU A 273 21.28 30.50 -8.26
N PHE A 274 21.15 29.28 -8.79
CA PHE A 274 20.83 28.10 -8.01
C PHE A 274 21.86 27.86 -6.91
N ARG A 275 23.15 27.92 -7.25
CA ARG A 275 24.26 27.77 -6.29
C ARG A 275 24.21 28.85 -5.22
N CYS A 276 24.08 30.13 -5.61
CA CYS A 276 24.04 31.24 -4.65
C CYS A 276 22.82 31.20 -3.73
N ARG A 277 21.69 30.65 -4.20
CA ARG A 277 20.42 30.62 -3.45
C ARG A 277 20.10 29.26 -2.84
N PHE A 278 20.98 28.26 -2.91
CA PHE A 278 20.68 26.86 -2.54
C PHE A 278 20.04 26.72 -1.15
N LYS A 279 20.63 27.34 -0.12
CA LYS A 279 20.09 27.29 1.26
C LYS A 279 18.68 27.90 1.35
N ALA A 280 18.45 29.02 0.67
CA ALA A 280 17.15 29.69 0.65
C ALA A 280 16.10 28.87 -0.13
N LEU A 281 16.49 28.26 -1.25
CA LEU A 281 15.63 27.39 -2.05
C LEU A 281 15.21 26.14 -1.28
N HIS A 282 16.16 25.52 -0.56
CA HIS A 282 15.87 24.40 0.31
C HIS A 282 14.83 24.80 1.37
N ARG A 283 15.06 25.90 2.12
CA ARG A 283 14.11 26.43 3.12
C ARG A 283 12.74 26.78 2.53
N ARG A 284 12.68 27.29 1.29
CA ARG A 284 11.43 27.68 0.62
C ARG A 284 10.51 26.49 0.36
N ASN A 285 11.04 25.26 0.33
CA ASN A 285 10.28 24.02 0.22
C ASN A 285 9.45 23.94 -1.09
N GLN A 286 9.96 24.53 -2.18
CA GLN A 286 9.31 24.58 -3.49
C GLN A 286 10.29 24.09 -4.57
N PRO A 287 9.88 23.17 -5.47
CA PRO A 287 10.72 22.76 -6.59
C PRO A 287 11.07 23.93 -7.51
N VAL A 288 12.26 23.89 -8.13
CA VAL A 288 12.69 24.90 -9.09
C VAL A 288 13.35 24.25 -10.30
N ARG A 289 13.11 24.82 -11.48
CA ARG A 289 13.81 24.42 -12.70
C ARG A 289 15.15 25.14 -12.77
N VAL A 290 16.21 24.40 -13.07
CA VAL A 290 17.54 24.95 -13.32
C VAL A 290 17.84 24.74 -14.80
N ARG A 291 18.20 25.80 -15.53
CA ARG A 291 18.41 25.76 -16.99
C ARG A 291 19.77 26.34 -17.37
N ARG A 292 20.49 25.65 -18.25
CA ARG A 292 21.74 26.14 -18.87
C ARG A 292 21.69 25.79 -20.36
N ALA A 293 21.72 26.80 -21.23
CA ALA A 293 21.59 26.60 -22.67
C ALA A 293 20.38 25.69 -23.02
N HIS A 294 20.63 24.55 -23.66
CA HIS A 294 19.60 23.58 -24.08
C HIS A 294 19.32 22.48 -23.04
N THR A 295 19.97 22.49 -21.88
CA THR A 295 19.74 21.50 -20.81
C THR A 295 18.94 22.11 -19.66
N SER A 296 18.05 21.31 -19.08
CA SER A 296 17.29 21.70 -17.89
C SER A 296 17.14 20.53 -16.92
N GLY A 297 17.13 20.84 -15.63
CA GLY A 297 16.87 19.90 -14.55
C GLY A 297 15.82 20.45 -13.60
N LEU A 298 15.17 19.57 -12.84
CA LEU A 298 14.25 19.94 -11.77
C LEU A 298 14.93 19.62 -10.43
N PHE A 299 15.17 20.65 -9.64
CA PHE A 299 15.54 20.48 -8.25
C PHE A 299 14.26 20.40 -7.40
N VAL A 300 14.12 19.31 -6.65
CA VAL A 300 13.06 19.12 -5.66
C VAL A 300 13.76 19.13 -4.31
N PRO A 301 13.46 20.09 -3.41
CA PRO A 301 13.99 20.01 -2.06
C PRO A 301 13.48 18.74 -1.36
N ASP A 302 14.30 18.14 -0.51
CA ASP A 302 13.86 17.19 0.51
C ASP A 302 13.58 17.91 1.83
#